data_AF-X0ULS6-F1
#
_entry.id   AF-X0ULS6-F1
#
_cell.length_a   1.000
_cell.length_b   1.000
_cell.length_c   1.000
_cell.angle_alpha   90.00
_cell.angle_beta   90.00
_cell.angle_gamma   90.00
#
_symmetry.space_group_name_H-M   'P 1'
#
loop_
_entity.id
_entity.type
_entity.pdbx_description
1 polymer ?
#
loop_
_entity_poly.entity_id
_entity_poly.type
_entity_poly.pdbx_seq_one_letter_code
_entity_poly.pdbx_strand_id
1 'polypeptide(L)' 'MGKTIIEKIISSHAGKEVSPGDIVDIAIDVRAARDFGGANVVKNIRDNALPVADSSKTVFTFDCNPGGSD' A
#
# COMPACT_ATOMS: atom_id res chain seq x y z
N MET A 1 17.19 24.84 -3.99
CA MET A 1 15.85 25.06 -3.40
C MET A 1 15.58 23.94 -2.41
N GLY A 2 14.84 24.19 -1.33
CA GLY A 2 14.51 23.14 -0.38
C GLY A 2 13.52 22.11 -0.97
N LYS A 3 13.68 20.84 -0.60
CA LYS A 3 12.72 19.76 -0.91
C LYS A 3 11.65 19.67 0.16
N THR A 4 10.42 19.40 -0.24
CA THR A 4 9.30 19.08 0.67
C THR A 4 9.54 17.75 1.38
N ILE A 5 8.79 17.48 2.46
CA ILE A 5 8.89 16.19 3.16
C ILE A 5 8.42 15.02 2.29
N ILE A 6 7.42 15.23 1.44
CA ILE A 6 6.90 14.20 0.52
C ILE A 6 7.97 13.84 -0.51
N GLU A 7 8.61 14.83 -1.15
CA GLU A 7 9.72 14.57 -2.08
C GLU A 7 10.85 13.80 -1.38
N LYS A 8 11.22 14.15 -0.15
CA LYS A 8 12.27 13.44 0.60
C LYS A 8 11.90 11.97 0.88
N ILE A 9 10.67 11.71 1.33
CA ILE A 9 10.20 10.34 1.61
C ILE A 9 10.18 9.53 0.32
N ILE A 10 9.59 10.06 -0.75
CA ILE A 10 9.52 9.35 -2.04
C ILE A 10 10.91 9.15 -2.63
N SER A 11 11.79 10.17 -2.62
CA SER A 11 13.17 10.04 -3.09
C SER A 11 13.91 8.92 -2.36
N SER A 12 13.73 8.83 -1.03
CA SER A 12 14.34 7.79 -0.21
C SER A 12 13.88 6.38 -0.61
N HIS A 13 12.59 6.19 -0.95
CA HIS A 13 12.04 4.88 -1.31
C HIS A 13 12.15 4.56 -2.81
N ALA A 14 12.41 5.57 -3.64
CA ALA A 14 12.69 5.43 -5.07
C ALA A 14 14.19 5.26 -5.38
N GLY A 15 15.08 5.57 -4.43
CA GLY A 15 16.53 5.52 -4.61
C GLY A 15 17.10 6.60 -5.55
N LYS A 16 16.32 7.65 -5.82
CA LYS A 16 16.70 8.77 -6.70
C LYS A 16 16.01 10.05 -6.26
N GLU A 17 16.56 11.20 -6.63
CA GLU A 17 15.87 12.48 -6.45
C GLU A 17 14.60 12.53 -7.29
N VAL A 18 13.51 13.02 -6.69
CA VAL A 18 12.21 13.19 -7.37
C VAL A 18 11.72 14.63 -7.27
N SER A 19 10.86 15.02 -8.20
CA SER A 19 10.17 16.30 -8.25
C SER A 19 8.68 16.11 -8.55
N PRO A 20 7.81 17.09 -8.26
CA PRO A 20 6.40 17.02 -8.62
C PRO A 20 6.21 16.77 -10.12
N GLY A 21 5.38 15.78 -10.47
CA GLY A 21 5.14 15.35 -11.84
C GLY A 21 5.91 14.09 -12.25
N ASP A 22 6.94 13.69 -11.49
CA ASP A 22 7.65 12.44 -11.73
C ASP A 22 6.75 11.23 -11.39
N ILE A 23 6.82 10.20 -12.23
CA ILE A 23 6.25 8.87 -11.95
C ILE A 23 7.40 7.94 -11.57
N VAL A 24 7.33 7.34 -10.39
CA VAL A 24 8.41 6.53 -9.82
C VAL A 24 7.87 5.28 -9.15
N ASP A 25 8.64 4.19 -9.23
CA ASP A 25 8.43 3.00 -8.42
C ASP A 25 9.05 3.20 -7.03
N ILE A 26 8.34 2.76 -5.99
CA ILE A 26 8.83 2.79 -4.61
C ILE A 26 8.61 1.44 -3.92
N ALA A 27 9.48 1.14 -2.96
CA ALA A 27 9.21 0.07 -2.00
C ALA A 27 8.07 0.49 -1.04
N ILE A 28 7.13 -0.43 -0.79
CA ILE A 28 6.03 -0.22 0.17
C ILE A 28 6.40 -0.85 1.50
N ASP A 29 6.43 -0.04 2.56
CA ASP A 29 6.81 -0.49 3.90
C ASP A 29 5.70 -1.25 4.63
N VAL A 30 4.44 -0.83 4.45
CA VAL A 30 3.28 -1.48 5.07
C VAL A 30 2.11 -1.50 4.09
N ARG A 31 1.47 -2.65 3.97
CA ARG A 31 0.24 -2.87 3.21
C ARG A 31 -0.87 -3.21 4.21
N ALA A 32 -1.84 -2.32 4.37
CA ALA A 32 -2.96 -2.53 5.26
C ALA A 32 -4.26 -2.64 4.45
N ALA A 33 -5.00 -3.73 4.63
CA ALA A 33 -6.32 -3.91 4.04
C ALA A 33 -7.36 -4.04 5.16
N ARG A 34 -8.41 -3.23 5.09
CA ARG A 34 -9.45 -3.08 6.10
C ARG A 34 -10.81 -3.47 5.54
N ASP A 35 -11.73 -3.86 6.43
CA ASP A 35 -13.14 -4.08 6.09
C ASP A 35 -13.32 -5.02 4.87
N PHE A 36 -14.37 -4.84 4.06
CA PHE A 36 -14.59 -5.53 2.79
C PHE A 36 -13.40 -5.43 1.81
N GLY A 37 -12.57 -4.38 1.93
CA GLY A 37 -11.33 -4.25 1.17
C GLY A 37 -10.35 -5.39 1.43
N GLY A 38 -10.30 -5.91 2.66
CA GLY A 38 -9.50 -7.08 3.03
C GLY A 38 -9.89 -8.33 2.24
N ALA A 39 -11.18 -8.65 2.22
CA ALA A 39 -11.69 -9.80 1.46
C ALA A 39 -11.45 -9.66 -0.04
N ASN A 40 -11.63 -8.46 -0.60
CA ASN A 40 -11.39 -8.18 -2.01
C ASN A 40 -9.91 -8.33 -2.41
N VAL A 41 -8.98 -7.90 -1.53
CA VAL A 41 -7.55 -8.13 -1.75
C VAL A 41 -7.23 -9.62 -1.77
N VAL A 42 -7.74 -10.40 -0.81
CA VAL A 42 -7.53 -11.86 -0.77
C VAL A 42 -8.11 -12.54 -2.01
N LYS A 43 -9.30 -12.13 -2.45
CA LYS A 43 -9.90 -12.61 -3.70
C LYS A 43 -8.98 -12.33 -4.89
N ASN A 44 -8.51 -11.10 -5.04
CA ASN A 44 -7.64 -10.71 -6.15
C ASN A 44 -6.31 -11.50 -6.17
N ILE A 45 -5.71 -11.72 -4.99
CA ILE A 45 -4.49 -12.53 -4.86
C ILE A 45 -4.74 -13.97 -5.32
N ARG A 46 -5.86 -14.59 -4.92
CA ARG A 46 -6.22 -15.96 -5.30
C ARG A 46 -6.54 -16.08 -6.79
N ASP A 47 -7.39 -15.21 -7.32
CA ASP A 47 -7.86 -15.26 -8.71
C ASP A 47 -6.71 -15.09 -9.71
N ASN A 48 -5.68 -14.33 -9.34
CA ASN A 48 -4.50 -14.08 -10.17
C ASN A 48 -3.27 -14.92 -9.77
N ALA A 49 -3.43 -15.90 -8.88
CA ALA A 49 -2.36 -16.76 -8.36
C ALA A 49 -1.12 -15.97 -7.88
N LEU A 50 -1.34 -14.82 -7.24
CA LEU A 50 -0.27 -13.96 -6.76
C LEU A 50 0.26 -14.44 -5.40
N PRO A 51 1.56 -14.30 -5.13
CA PRO A 51 2.08 -14.49 -3.79
C PRO A 51 1.75 -13.27 -2.91
N VAL A 52 1.77 -13.48 -1.59
CA VAL A 52 1.91 -12.38 -0.63
C VAL A 52 3.36 -11.93 -0.66
N ALA A 53 3.62 -10.66 -1.00
CA ALA A 53 4.97 -10.14 -1.19
C ALA A 53 5.85 -10.23 0.08
N ASP A 54 5.31 -9.79 1.22
CA ASP A 54 5.95 -9.89 2.54
C ASP A 54 4.87 -9.91 3.62
N SER A 55 4.71 -11.04 4.32
CA SER A 55 3.70 -11.22 5.35
C SER A 55 3.97 -10.43 6.63
N SER A 56 5.24 -10.07 6.91
CA SER A 56 5.59 -9.24 8.07
C SER A 56 5.19 -7.77 7.88
N LYS A 57 4.99 -7.35 6.62
CA LYS A 57 4.59 -6.01 6.19
C LYS A 57 3.17 -5.93 5.62
N THR A 58 2.41 -7.04 5.66
CA THR A 58 1.06 -7.11 5.12
C THR A 58 0.08 -7.44 6.23
N VAL A 59 -0.80 -6.50 6.55
CA VAL A 59 -1.68 -6.55 7.71
C VAL A 59 -3.14 -6.49 7.27
N PHE A 60 -3.95 -7.37 7.83
CA PHE A 60 -5.40 -7.37 7.66
C PHE A 60 -6.05 -7.10 9.00
N THR A 61 -7.08 -6.26 8.99
CA THR A 61 -7.94 -6.09 10.16
C THR A 61 -9.19 -6.95 10.03
N PHE A 62 -9.70 -7.39 11.17
CA PHE A 62 -10.94 -8.15 11.28
C PHE A 62 -12.06 -7.25 11.82
N ASP A 63 -12.23 -6.10 11.18
CA ASP A 63 -13.20 -5.05 11.51
C ASP A 63 -14.33 -4.94 10.47
N CYS A 64 -14.54 -5.97 9.64
CA CYS A 64 -15.63 -6.00 8.68
C CYS A 64 -16.97 -5.75 9.38
N ASN A 65 -17.67 -4.68 8.99
CA ASN A 65 -18.99 -4.36 9.52
C ASN A 65 -20.08 -4.71 8.49
N PRO A 66 -20.61 -5.95 8.51
CA PRO A 66 -21.59 -6.41 7.53
C PRO A 66 -22.94 -5.70 7.62
N GLY A 67 -23.21 -5.01 8.74
CA GLY A 67 -24.45 -4.25 8.93
C GLY A 67 -24.47 -2.91 8.20
N GLY A 68 -23.33 -2.46 7.65
CA GLY A 68 -23.14 -1.06 7.29
C GLY A 68 -23.05 -0.19 8.55
N SER A 69 -22.30 0.89 8.46
CA SER A 69 -22.50 1.98 9.42
C SER A 69 -23.65 2.81 8.85
N ASP A 70 -24.85 2.64 9.42
CA ASP A 70 -25.97 3.57 9.21
C ASP A 70 -25.52 5.02 9.44
#